data_AF-A0A5M6CMY4-F1
#
_entry.id   AF-A0A5M6CMY4-F1
#
_cell.length_a   1.000
_cell.length_b   1.000
_cell.length_c   1.000
_cell.angle_alpha   90.00
_cell.angle_beta   90.00
_cell.angle_gamma   90.00
#
_symmetry.space_group_name_H-M   'P 1'
#
loop_
_entity.id
_entity.type
_entity.pdbx_description
1 polymer ?
#
loop_
_entity_poly.entity_id
_entity_poly.type
_entity_poly.pdbx_seq_one_letter_code
_entity_poly.pdbx_strand_id
1 'polypeptide(L)'
;MNITDLLIGLTLMNAMPHFILGTWKGKMLSGFGTGNKQNMLWGLSNFVVSISLFIYKYGIKGFIENQIYLGALIILVTFFFTSGFWVKYYNKKDS
;
A
#
# COMPACT_ATOMS: atom_id res chain seq x y z
N MET A 1 16.53 -15.34 -0.72
CA MET A 1 16.01 -13.97 -0.91
C MET A 1 16.81 -13.33 -2.02
N ASN A 2 16.18 -13.05 -3.16
CA ASN A 2 16.81 -12.33 -4.28
C ASN A 2 16.34 -10.86 -4.26
N ILE A 3 17.03 -9.98 -4.99
CA ILE A 3 16.69 -8.56 -5.16
C ILE A 3 15.20 -8.37 -5.53
N THR A 4 14.63 -9.26 -6.35
CA THR A 4 13.20 -9.22 -6.70
C THR A 4 12.29 -9.36 -5.47
N ASP A 5 12.64 -10.22 -4.51
CA ASP A 5 11.84 -10.40 -3.28
C ASP A 5 11.88 -9.16 -2.41
N LEU A 6 13.07 -8.56 -2.33
CA LEU A 6 13.26 -7.30 -1.64
C LEU A 6 12.41 -6.21 -2.27
N LEU A 7 12.41 -6.08 -3.60
CA LEU A 7 11.61 -5.07 -4.31
C LEU A 7 10.10 -5.31 -4.18
N ILE A 8 9.64 -6.56 -4.23
CA ILE A 8 8.23 -6.91 -3.98
C ILE A 8 7.79 -6.43 -2.60
N GLY A 9 8.56 -6.78 -1.56
CA GLY A 9 8.28 -6.41 -0.19
C GLY A 9 8.40 -4.90 0.04
N LEU A 10 9.47 -4.28 -0.46
CA LEU A 10 9.74 -2.84 -0.34
C LEU A 10 8.59 -2.03 -0.96
N THR A 11 8.19 -2.35 -2.18
CA THR A 11 7.12 -1.62 -2.87
C THR A 11 5.76 -1.86 -2.20
N LEU A 12 5.46 -3.08 -1.73
CA LEU A 12 4.23 -3.33 -0.97
C LEU A 12 4.18 -2.50 0.32
N MET A 13 5.26 -2.54 1.09
CA MET A 13 5.36 -1.83 2.37
C MET A 13 5.40 -0.33 2.18
N ASN A 14 5.93 0.17 1.07
CA ASN A 14 5.91 1.60 0.73
C ASN A 14 4.49 2.05 0.33
N ALA A 15 3.70 1.19 -0.33
CA ALA A 15 2.32 1.53 -0.69
C ALA A 15 1.44 1.82 0.54
N MET A 16 1.65 1.09 1.65
CA MET A 16 0.85 1.19 2.87
C MET A 16 0.81 2.61 3.51
N PRO A 17 1.93 3.24 3.90
CA PRO A 17 1.92 4.58 4.49
C PRO A 17 1.43 5.64 3.49
N HIS A 18 1.75 5.51 2.20
CA HIS A 18 1.29 6.43 1.17
C HIS A 18 -0.23 6.39 0.97
N PHE A 19 -0.84 5.21 1.06
CA PHE A 19 -2.29 5.06 1.06
C PHE A 19 -2.94 5.63 2.32
N ILE A 20 -2.44 5.28 3.50
CA ILE A 20 -2.98 5.79 4.78
C ILE A 20 -2.87 7.31 4.82
N LEU A 21 -1.68 7.88 4.62
CA LEU A 21 -1.47 9.33 4.63
C LEU A 21 -2.21 10.04 3.50
N GLY A 22 -2.33 9.42 2.32
CA GLY A 22 -3.15 9.92 1.23
C GLY A 22 -4.60 10.11 1.64
N THR A 23 -5.19 9.09 2.29
CA THR A 23 -6.58 9.15 2.80
C THR A 23 -6.74 10.14 3.96
N TRP A 24 -5.72 10.28 4.81
CA TRP A 24 -5.75 11.18 5.98
C TRP A 24 -5.37 12.62 5.63
N LYS A 25 -5.13 12.93 4.35
CA LYS A 25 -4.60 14.22 3.86
C LYS A 25 -3.25 14.60 4.48
N GLY A 26 -2.50 13.61 4.98
CA GLY A 26 -1.12 13.78 5.44
C GLY A 26 -0.19 14.09 4.26
N LYS A 27 0.78 14.97 4.48
CA LYS A 27 1.84 15.30 3.52
C LYS A 27 3.04 14.40 3.79
N MET A 28 3.49 13.69 2.76
CA MET A 28 4.75 12.93 2.76
C MET A 28 5.43 13.16 1.41
N LEU A 29 6.77 13.08 1.40
CA LEU A 29 7.51 13.11 0.15
C LEU A 29 7.25 11.81 -0.60
N SER A 30 6.76 11.90 -1.83
CA SER A 30 6.53 10.78 -2.73
C SER A 30 7.40 10.93 -3.98
N GLY A 31 7.52 9.87 -4.78
CA GLY A 31 8.22 9.97 -6.07
C GLY A 31 7.54 10.93 -7.07
N PHE A 32 6.29 11.33 -6.84
CA PHE A 32 5.56 12.33 -7.63
C PHE A 32 5.49 13.71 -6.96
N GLY A 33 6.33 13.96 -5.96
CA GLY A 33 6.38 15.22 -5.20
C GLY A 33 5.64 15.16 -3.87
N THR A 34 5.27 16.33 -3.33
CA THR A 34 4.65 16.44 -2.00
C THR A 34 3.16 16.75 -2.09
N GLY A 35 2.36 16.00 -1.33
CA GLY A 35 0.92 16.24 -1.20
C GLY A 35 0.10 14.97 -1.07
N ASN A 36 -1.16 15.12 -0.68
CA ASN A 36 -2.07 14.00 -0.45
C ASN A 36 -2.43 13.25 -1.74
N LYS A 37 -2.68 13.96 -2.85
CA LYS A 37 -2.95 13.36 -4.16
C LYS A 37 -1.72 12.61 -4.68
N GLN A 38 -0.53 13.20 -4.51
CA GLN A 38 0.75 12.61 -4.88
C GLN A 38 1.02 11.33 -4.07
N ASN A 39 0.74 11.35 -2.77
CA ASN A 39 0.80 10.16 -1.92
C ASN A 39 -0.11 9.04 -2.42
N MET A 40 -1.36 9.36 -2.79
CA MET A 40 -2.30 8.36 -3.29
C MET A 40 -1.84 7.72 -4.60
N LEU A 41 -1.40 8.55 -5.56
CA LEU A 41 -0.88 8.07 -6.85
C LEU A 41 0.38 7.24 -6.68
N TRP A 42 1.30 7.68 -5.83
CA TRP A 42 2.54 6.96 -5.56
C TRP A 42 2.30 5.64 -4.83
N GLY A 43 1.37 5.60 -3.88
CA GLY A 43 0.92 4.36 -3.24
C GLY A 43 0.35 3.38 -4.25
N LEU A 44 -0.49 3.86 -5.18
CA LEU A 44 -1.05 3.03 -6.25
C LEU A 44 0.03 2.48 -7.18
N SER A 45 1.00 3.31 -7.58
CA SER A 45 2.12 2.86 -8.40
C SER A 45 2.95 1.78 -7.70
N ASN A 46 3.27 1.95 -6.41
CA ASN A 46 4.01 0.97 -5.62
C ASN A 46 3.24 -0.35 -5.48
N PHE A 47 1.93 -0.27 -5.25
CA PHE A 47 1.05 -1.44 -5.16
C PHE A 47 1.03 -2.23 -6.48
N VAL A 48 0.84 -1.55 -7.61
CA VAL A 48 0.84 -2.17 -8.95
C VAL A 48 2.20 -2.80 -9.25
N VAL A 49 3.31 -2.11 -8.93
CA VAL A 49 4.66 -2.65 -9.14
C VAL A 49 4.88 -3.90 -8.29
N SER A 50 4.48 -3.88 -7.02
CA SER A 50 4.60 -5.04 -6.12
C SER A 50 3.87 -6.26 -6.68
N ILE A 51 2.60 -6.10 -7.06
CA ILE A 51 1.79 -7.20 -7.61
C ILE A 51 2.36 -7.70 -8.94
N SER A 52 2.78 -6.78 -9.82
CA SER A 52 3.34 -7.15 -11.12
C SER A 52 4.64 -7.95 -10.98
N LEU A 53 5.54 -7.52 -10.08
CA LEU A 53 6.77 -8.25 -9.78
C LEU A 53 6.50 -9.60 -9.13
N PHE A 54 5.50 -9.66 -8.24
CA PHE A 54 5.09 -10.91 -7.59
C PHE A 54 4.55 -11.92 -8.60
N ILE A 55 3.61 -11.51 -9.46
CA ILE A 55 3.06 -12.37 -10.52
C ILE A 55 4.15 -12.79 -11.50
N TYR A 56 5.06 -11.89 -11.87
CA TYR A 56 6.19 -12.21 -12.75
C TYR A 56 7.08 -13.31 -12.17
N LYS A 57 7.35 -13.28 -10.86
CA LYS A 57 8.27 -14.22 -10.20
C LYS A 57 7.62 -15.53 -9.76
N TYR A 58 6.46 -15.45 -9.13
CA TYR A 58 5.80 -16.57 -8.45
C TYR A 58 4.55 -17.07 -9.18
N GLY A 59 4.11 -16.35 -10.21
CA GLY A 59 2.86 -16.64 -10.90
C GLY A 59 1.63 -16.41 -10.01
N ILE A 60 0.45 -16.69 -10.56
CA ILE A 60 -0.82 -16.54 -9.84
C ILE A 60 -0.97 -17.58 -8.72
N LYS A 61 -0.44 -18.80 -8.91
CA LYS A 61 -0.45 -19.84 -7.87
C LYS A 61 0.37 -19.43 -6.64
N GLY A 62 1.39 -18.59 -6.85
CA GLY A 62 2.24 -18.04 -5.81
C GLY A 62 1.49 -17.35 -4.68
N PHE A 63 0.29 -16.79 -4.91
CA PHE A 63 -0.50 -16.15 -3.85
C PHE A 63 -0.90 -17.13 -2.73
N ILE A 64 -1.21 -18.38 -3.08
CA ILE A 64 -1.60 -19.41 -2.11
C ILE A 64 -0.35 -19.93 -1.37
N GLU A 65 0.77 -20.02 -2.08
CA GLU A 65 2.03 -20.55 -1.55
C GLU A 65 2.79 -19.53 -0.67
N ASN A 66 2.60 -18.22 -0.92
CA ASN A 66 3.28 -17.14 -0.20
C ASN A 66 2.33 -16.42 0.76
N GLN A 67 1.92 -17.12 1.82
CA GLN A 67 0.94 -16.63 2.80
C GLN A 67 1.33 -15.31 3.47
N ILE A 68 2.63 -15.03 3.65
CA ILE A 68 3.10 -13.74 4.21
C ILE A 68 2.75 -12.59 3.27
N TYR A 69 3.00 -12.74 1.97
CA TYR A 69 2.69 -11.71 0.99
C TYR A 69 1.17 -11.52 0.86
N LEU A 70 0.42 -12.62 0.82
CA LEU A 70 -1.04 -12.60 0.81
C LEU A 70 -1.61 -11.91 2.06
N GLY A 71 -1.08 -12.22 3.24
CA GLY A 71 -1.48 -11.57 4.50
C GLY A 71 -1.18 -10.07 4.48
N ALA A 72 0.00 -9.67 4.01
CA ALA A 72 0.36 -8.26 3.87
C ALA A 72 -0.56 -7.51 2.89
N LEU A 73 -0.94 -8.16 1.78
CA LEU A 73 -1.92 -7.62 0.83
C LEU A 73 -3.30 -7.44 1.47
N ILE A 74 -3.78 -8.44 2.20
CA ILE A 74 -5.07 -8.39 2.91
C ILE A 74 -5.06 -7.22 3.91
N ILE A 75 -3.98 -7.06 4.67
CA ILE A 75 -3.83 -5.93 5.60
C ILE A 75 -3.85 -4.60 4.85
N LEU A 76 -3.07 -4.46 3.78
CA LEU A 76 -3.03 -3.22 3.00
C LEU A 76 -4.41 -2.85 2.45
N VAL A 77 -5.14 -3.82 1.87
CA VAL A 77 -6.50 -3.59 1.35
C VAL A 77 -7.45 -3.22 2.49
N THR A 78 -7.39 -3.94 3.61
CA THR A 78 -8.23 -3.66 4.78
C THR A 78 -7.99 -2.24 5.28
N PHE A 79 -6.73 -1.86 5.52
CA PHE A 79 -6.36 -0.52 5.97
C PHE A 79 -6.75 0.57 4.98
N PHE A 80 -6.62 0.32 3.68
CA PHE A 80 -7.02 1.29 2.66
C PHE A 80 -8.52 1.59 2.70
N PHE A 81 -9.36 0.57 2.89
CA PHE A 81 -10.81 0.76 2.98
C PHE A 81 -11.25 1.28 4.35
N THR A 82 -10.63 0.83 5.44
CA THR A 82 -11.00 1.25 6.81
C THR A 82 -10.43 2.62 7.17
N SER A 83 -9.34 3.08 6.55
CA SER A 83 -8.71 4.36 6.88
C SER A 83 -9.66 5.54 6.69
N GLY A 84 -10.48 5.52 5.64
CA GLY A 84 -11.49 6.55 5.39
C GLY A 84 -12.60 6.56 6.44
N PHE A 85 -12.98 5.39 6.97
CA PHE A 85 -13.93 5.28 8.08
C PHE A 85 -13.33 5.85 9.37
N TRP A 86 -12.09 5.51 9.69
CA TRP A 86 -11.41 6.03 10.88
C TRP A 86 -11.31 7.55 10.87
N VAL A 87 -10.90 8.16 9.76
CA VAL A 87 -10.83 9.63 9.66
C VAL A 87 -12.18 10.28 9.94
N LYS A 88 -13.26 9.74 9.38
CA LYS A 88 -14.61 10.26 9.64
C LYS A 88 -15.03 10.10 11.09
N TYR A 89 -14.73 8.94 11.69
CA TYR A 89 -15.08 8.65 13.08
C TYR A 89 -14.33 9.58 14.06
N TYR A 90 -13.03 9.76 13.88
CA TYR A 90 -12.22 10.64 14.75
C TYR A 90 -12.58 12.11 14.58
N ASN A 91 -12.72 12.60 13.34
CA ASN A 91 -13.09 14.00 13.11
C ASN A 91 -14.48 14.36 13.65
N LYS A 92 -15.41 13.38 13.77
CA LYS A 92 -16.75 13.59 14.35
C LYS A 92 -16.72 13.72 15.88
N LYS A 93 -15.66 13.26 16.54
CA LYS A 93 -15.55 13.27 18.01
C LYS A 93 -15.02 14.60 18.56
N ASP A 94 -14.38 15.39 17.71
CA ASP A 94 -13.79 16.70 18.03
C ASP A 94 -14.61 17.89 17.47
N SER A 95 -15.86 17.65 17.03
CA SER A 95 -16.83 18.68 16.56
C SER A 95 -18.00 18.79 17.53
#